data_AF-A0A536CNF2-F1
#
_entry.id   AF-A0A536CNF2-F1
#
_cell.length_a   1.000
_cell.length_b   1.000
_cell.length_c   1.000
_cell.angle_alpha   90.00
_cell.angle_beta   90.00
_cell.angle_gamma   90.00
#
_symmetry.space_group_name_H-M   'P 1'
#
loop_
_entity.id
_entity.type
_entity.pdbx_description
1 polymer ?
#
loop_
_entity_poly.entity_id
_entity_poly.type
_entity_poly.pdbx_seq_one_letter_code
_entity_poly.pdbx_strand_id
1 'polypeptide(L)'
;MPSMYQHHEVPTHLNVEDKVLLGLSVRQFLYVLVGSSVCYSLWEQSAGLGDVLRVPMVLVGVGTSLAFALLRPADRALEEWLAAALVFAATQKQATWVPIEPDPVDWRLAGASWQELAPSLVWGDGEVEEEEAGQA
;
A
#
# COMPACT_ATOMS: atom_id res chain seq x y z
N MET A 1 36.34 17.48 35.20
CA MET A 1 35.55 16.30 34.78
C MET A 1 34.21 16.81 34.25
N PRO A 2 33.97 16.79 32.93
CA PRO A 2 32.68 17.23 32.40
C PRO A 2 31.65 16.12 32.61
N SER A 3 30.58 16.41 33.35
CA SER A 3 29.44 15.50 33.52
C SER A 3 28.70 15.39 32.19
N MET A 4 28.67 14.18 31.62
CA MET A 4 27.82 13.88 30.47
C MET A 4 26.36 13.99 30.92
N TYR A 5 25.74 15.15 30.68
CA TYR A 5 24.30 15.26 30.66
C TYR A 5 23.81 14.48 29.45
N GLN A 6 23.33 13.25 29.68
CA GLN A 6 22.59 12.52 28.66
C GLN A 6 21.27 13.25 28.43
N HIS A 7 21.21 14.01 27.34
CA HIS A 7 19.99 14.64 26.87
C HIS A 7 19.02 13.51 26.48
N HIS A 8 18.05 13.21 27.34
CA HIS A 8 16.96 12.32 26.99
C HIS A 8 16.08 13.06 25.98
N GLU A 9 16.24 12.75 24.70
CA GLU A 9 15.30 13.19 23.67
C GLU A 9 13.94 12.56 23.98
N VAL A 10 13.01 13.38 24.47
CA VAL A 10 11.62 12.96 24.65
C VAL A 10 11.08 12.66 23.25
N PRO A 11 10.66 11.42 22.95
CA PRO A 11 10.18 11.07 21.62
C PRO A 11 8.92 11.89 21.29
N THR A 12 9.10 12.93 20.49
CA THR A 12 8.05 13.82 19.98
C THR A 12 7.15 13.15 18.93
N HIS A 13 7.41 11.88 18.60
CA HIS A 13 6.57 11.08 17.69
C HIS A 13 5.38 10.40 18.39
N LEU A 14 5.06 10.80 19.62
CA LEU A 14 3.86 10.35 20.31
C LEU A 14 2.62 10.97 19.66
N ASN A 15 2.28 10.46 18.47
CA ASN A 15 1.03 10.71 17.76
C ASN A 15 -0.12 9.99 18.49
N VAL A 16 -0.23 10.21 19.80
CA VAL A 16 -1.35 9.75 20.59
C VAL A 16 -2.45 10.76 20.35
N GLU A 17 -3.45 10.33 19.59
CA GLU A 17 -4.67 11.08 19.37
C GLU A 17 -5.25 11.50 20.73
N ASP A 18 -5.41 12.80 20.97
CA ASP A 18 -5.94 13.33 22.22
C ASP A 18 -7.31 12.69 22.52
N LYS A 19 -7.36 11.94 23.62
CA LYS A 19 -8.57 11.27 24.12
C LYS A 19 -9.30 12.27 25.02
N VAL A 20 -10.42 12.79 24.53
CA VAL A 20 -11.05 13.99 25.13
C VAL A 20 -12.03 13.63 26.23
N LEU A 21 -12.80 12.54 26.09
CA LEU A 21 -13.82 12.12 27.05
C LEU A 21 -13.87 10.59 27.14
N LEU A 22 -13.78 10.03 28.35
CA LEU A 22 -13.91 8.58 28.61
C LEU A 22 -12.93 7.67 27.83
N GLY A 23 -11.83 8.23 27.29
CA GLY A 23 -10.89 7.49 26.46
C GLY A 23 -11.27 7.43 24.95
N LEU A 24 -12.36 8.10 24.54
CA LEU A 24 -12.73 8.26 23.14
C LEU A 24 -12.04 9.49 22.53
N SER A 25 -11.63 9.36 21.26
CA SER A 25 -11.15 10.53 20.51
C SER A 25 -12.32 11.43 20.11
N VAL A 26 -12.06 12.73 19.90
CA VAL A 26 -13.07 13.72 19.45
C VAL A 26 -13.84 13.22 18.25
N ARG A 27 -13.12 12.59 17.32
CA ARG A 27 -13.67 12.04 16.09
C ARG A 27 -14.66 10.90 16.33
N GLN A 28 -14.37 9.99 17.26
CA GLN A 28 -15.30 8.92 17.64
C GLN A 28 -16.57 9.49 18.27
N PHE A 29 -16.43 10.50 19.12
CA PHE A 29 -17.56 11.20 19.72
C PHE A 29 -18.44 11.86 18.65
N LEU A 30 -17.83 12.53 17.67
CA LEU A 30 -18.56 13.15 16.56
C LEU A 30 -19.33 12.12 15.72
N TYR A 31 -18.75 10.95 15.43
CA TYR A 31 -19.48 9.91 14.69
C TYR A 31 -20.70 9.38 15.44
N VAL A 32 -20.57 9.17 16.75
CA VAL A 32 -21.71 8.75 17.58
C VAL A 32 -22.77 9.85 17.61
N LEU A 33 -22.36 11.11 17.76
CA LEU A 33 -23.27 12.25 17.84
C LEU A 33 -24.02 12.47 16.51
N VAL A 34 -23.31 12.51 15.39
CA VAL A 34 -23.90 12.66 14.05
C VAL A 34 -24.77 11.45 13.72
N GLY A 35 -24.29 10.23 13.93
CA GLY A 35 -25.05 9.02 13.64
C GLY A 35 -26.31 8.88 14.50
N SER A 36 -26.24 9.24 15.78
CA SER A 36 -27.42 9.29 16.67
C SER A 36 -28.42 10.35 16.22
N SER A 37 -27.94 11.53 15.79
CA SER A 37 -28.81 12.59 15.27
C SER A 37 -29.53 12.16 13.99
N VAL A 38 -28.83 11.49 13.07
CA VAL A 38 -29.43 10.98 11.82
C VAL A 38 -30.45 9.88 12.13
N CYS A 39 -30.14 8.94 13.03
CA CYS A 39 -31.09 7.91 13.46
C CYS A 39 -32.34 8.51 14.09
N TYR A 40 -32.19 9.54 14.93
CA TYR A 40 -33.30 10.25 15.54
C TYR A 40 -34.18 10.94 14.49
N SER A 41 -33.57 11.67 13.54
CA SER A 41 -34.32 12.29 12.44
C SER A 41 -35.03 11.27 11.55
N LEU A 42 -34.44 10.09 11.36
CA LEU A 42 -35.04 9.00 10.59
C LEU A 42 -36.21 8.36 11.35
N TRP A 43 -36.09 8.21 12.67
CA TRP A 43 -37.18 7.75 13.54
C TRP A 43 -38.38 8.68 13.43
N GLU A 44 -38.15 10.00 13.53
CA GLU A 44 -39.20 11.02 13.44
C GLU A 44 -39.90 10.99 12.06
N GLN A 45 -39.15 10.93 10.97
CA GLN A 45 -39.72 10.84 9.62
C GLN A 45 -40.47 9.53 9.37
N SER A 46 -40.10 8.47 10.09
CA SER A 46 -40.74 7.17 9.95
C SER A 46 -42.08 7.07 10.68
N ALA A 47 -42.65 8.17 11.19
CA ALA A 47 -43.91 8.27 11.95
C ALA A 47 -45.14 7.56 11.33
N GLY A 48 -45.10 7.17 10.05
CA GLY A 48 -46.12 6.33 9.39
C GLY A 48 -45.85 4.82 9.36
N LEU A 49 -44.64 4.34 9.66
CA LEU A 49 -44.26 2.93 9.66
C LEU A 49 -44.62 2.26 11.00
N GLY A 50 -45.04 1.00 11.00
CA GLY A 50 -45.26 0.25 12.24
C GLY A 50 -43.98 0.00 13.04
N ASP A 51 -44.09 -0.08 14.36
CA ASP A 51 -42.94 -0.21 15.28
C ASP A 51 -42.04 -1.43 14.97
N VAL A 52 -42.62 -2.49 14.41
CA VAL A 52 -41.91 -3.71 14.00
C VAL A 52 -40.80 -3.43 12.97
N LEU A 53 -40.97 -2.43 12.10
CA LEU A 53 -39.92 -2.02 11.16
C LEU A 53 -39.05 -0.89 11.70
N ARG A 54 -39.62 0.02 12.50
CA ARG A 54 -38.86 1.17 12.99
C ARG A 54 -37.74 0.79 13.94
N VAL A 55 -38.05 -0.07 14.92
CA VAL A 55 -37.11 -0.47 15.95
C VAL A 55 -35.87 -1.12 15.34
N PRO A 56 -35.96 -2.17 14.50
CA PRO A 56 -34.77 -2.75 13.90
C PRO A 56 -34.03 -1.78 12.98
N MET A 57 -34.72 -0.90 12.27
CA MET A 57 -34.08 0.11 11.42
C MET A 57 -33.19 1.06 12.23
N VAL A 58 -33.70 1.60 13.34
CA VAL A 58 -32.90 2.45 14.24
C VAL A 58 -31.79 1.66 14.92
N LEU A 59 -32.06 0.44 15.33
CA LEU A 59 -31.07 -0.41 16.01
C LEU A 59 -29.90 -0.73 15.06
N VAL A 60 -30.18 -1.00 13.79
CA VAL A 60 -29.16 -1.15 12.75
C VAL A 60 -28.40 0.17 12.56
N GLY A 61 -29.07 1.31 12.44
CA GLY A 61 -28.43 2.61 12.24
C GLY A 61 -27.51 3.04 13.39
N VAL A 62 -27.96 2.84 14.64
CA VAL A 62 -27.14 3.09 15.84
C VAL A 62 -25.98 2.10 15.89
N GLY A 63 -26.24 0.83 15.56
CA GLY A 63 -25.21 -0.22 15.49
C GLY A 63 -24.12 0.10 14.47
N THR A 64 -24.48 0.57 13.27
CA THR A 64 -23.49 1.01 12.28
C THR A 64 -22.74 2.25 12.76
N SER A 65 -23.42 3.28 13.28
CA SER A 65 -22.73 4.47 13.82
C SER A 65 -21.70 4.09 14.89
N LEU A 66 -22.05 3.18 15.79
CA LEU A 66 -21.14 2.69 16.83
C LEU A 66 -20.01 1.85 16.24
N ALA A 67 -20.30 1.02 15.23
CA ALA A 67 -19.29 0.26 14.52
C ALA A 67 -18.26 1.17 13.83
N PHE A 68 -18.70 2.24 13.18
CA PHE A 68 -17.82 3.25 12.58
C PHE A 68 -17.00 4.01 13.63
N ALA A 69 -17.55 4.24 14.82
CA ALA A 69 -16.82 4.90 15.91
C ALA A 69 -15.77 3.99 16.57
N LEU A 70 -16.07 2.70 16.75
CA LEU A 70 -15.27 1.78 17.55
C LEU A 70 -14.34 0.88 16.72
N LEU A 71 -14.76 0.44 15.53
CA LEU A 71 -13.91 -0.39 14.69
C LEU A 71 -12.96 0.49 13.87
N ARG A 72 -11.66 0.32 14.14
CA ARG A 72 -10.57 0.85 13.31
C ARG A 72 -9.80 -0.32 12.70
N PRO A 73 -10.23 -0.84 11.55
CA PRO A 73 -9.49 -1.90 10.88
C PRO A 73 -8.13 -1.37 10.45
N ALA A 74 -7.06 -2.01 10.93
CA ALA A 74 -5.67 -1.69 10.61
C ALA A 74 -5.24 -0.25 10.96
N ASP A 75 -5.75 0.30 12.07
CA ASP A 75 -5.43 1.66 12.57
C ASP A 75 -5.84 2.80 11.62
N ARG A 76 -6.64 2.49 10.60
CA ARG A 76 -7.21 3.47 9.67
C ARG A 76 -8.67 3.75 10.00
N ALA A 77 -9.05 5.02 9.87
CA ALA A 77 -10.44 5.41 9.99
C ALA A 77 -11.27 4.77 8.87
N LEU A 78 -12.51 4.38 9.18
CA LEU A 78 -13.42 3.79 8.20
C LEU A 78 -13.75 4.73 7.03
N GLU A 79 -13.62 6.05 7.22
CA GLU A 79 -13.69 7.05 6.15
C GLU A 79 -12.60 6.88 5.10
N GLU A 80 -11.37 6.55 5.51
CA GLU A 80 -10.27 6.31 4.58
C GLU A 80 -10.55 5.06 3.75
N TRP A 81 -11.15 4.05 4.37
CA TRP A 81 -11.62 2.86 3.67
C TRP A 81 -12.77 3.18 2.72
N LEU A 82 -13.73 4.01 3.13
CA LEU A 82 -14.84 4.44 2.28
C LEU A 82 -14.33 5.24 1.08
N ALA A 83 -13.41 6.18 1.30
CA ALA A 83 -12.78 6.97 0.26
C ALA A 83 -11.97 6.07 -0.69
N ALA A 84 -11.17 5.15 -0.16
CA ALA A 84 -10.43 4.18 -0.98
C ALA A 84 -11.37 3.29 -1.81
N ALA A 85 -12.47 2.83 -1.21
CA ALA A 85 -13.49 2.05 -1.91
C ALA A 85 -14.20 2.86 -3.00
N LEU A 86 -14.53 4.12 -2.74
CA LEU A 86 -15.12 5.04 -3.72
C LEU A 86 -14.17 5.33 -4.87
N VAL A 87 -12.91 5.64 -4.57
CA VAL A 87 -11.86 5.83 -5.58
C VAL A 87 -11.71 4.55 -6.41
N PHE A 88 -11.64 3.39 -5.75
CA PHE A 88 -11.54 2.11 -6.43
C PHE A 88 -12.75 1.82 -7.34
N ALA A 89 -13.96 2.14 -6.89
CA ALA A 89 -15.19 1.96 -7.66
C ALA A 89 -15.29 2.94 -8.83
N ALA A 90 -14.85 4.19 -8.64
CA ALA A 90 -14.84 5.23 -9.66
C ALA A 90 -13.69 5.10 -10.67
N THR A 91 -12.61 4.39 -10.29
CA THR A 91 -11.48 4.15 -11.18
C THR A 91 -11.91 3.21 -12.30
N GLN A 92 -11.93 3.72 -13.53
CA GLN A 92 -12.15 2.93 -14.73
C GLN A 92 -11.04 1.87 -14.85
N LYS A 93 -11.43 0.59 -14.75
CA LYS A 93 -10.53 -0.57 -14.78
C LYS A 93 -10.14 -0.97 -16.20
N GLN A 94 -9.86 0.00 -17.06
CA GLN A 94 -9.39 -0.26 -18.41
C GLN A 94 -7.87 -0.22 -18.39
N ALA A 95 -7.26 -1.39 -18.19
CA ALA A 95 -5.84 -1.57 -18.39
C ALA A 95 -5.61 -1.82 -19.88
N THR A 96 -5.22 -0.79 -20.62
CA THR A 96 -4.71 -0.97 -21.98
C THR A 96 -3.30 -1.54 -21.88
N TRP A 97 -3.08 -2.71 -22.49
CA TRP A 97 -1.73 -3.22 -22.65
C TRP A 97 -0.95 -2.26 -23.57
N VAL A 98 0.07 -1.62 -23.01
CA VAL A 98 1.01 -0.79 -23.76
C VAL A 98 2.32 -1.54 -23.79
N PRO A 99 2.83 -1.94 -24.97
CA PRO A 99 4.19 -2.45 -25.06
C PRO A 99 5.13 -1.34 -24.57
N ILE A 100 5.92 -1.65 -23.53
CA ILE A 100 6.98 -0.76 -23.10
C ILE A 100 8.03 -0.81 -24.20
N GLU A 101 8.16 0.27 -24.97
CA GLU A 101 9.25 0.42 -25.91
C GLU A 101 10.55 0.48 -25.09
N PRO A 102 11.44 -0.52 -25.20
CA PRO A 102 12.66 -0.55 -24.41
C PRO A 102 13.52 0.68 -24.73
N ASP A 103 14.09 1.31 -23.69
CA ASP A 103 14.92 2.50 -23.86
C ASP A 103 16.13 2.14 -24.75
N PRO A 104 16.43 2.89 -25.83
CA PRO A 104 17.63 2.66 -26.63
C PRO A 104 18.94 2.65 -25.83
N VAL A 105 18.95 3.17 -24.59
CA VAL A 105 20.07 3.04 -23.64
C VAL A 105 20.21 1.62 -23.10
N ASP A 106 19.12 0.88 -22.87
CA ASP A 106 19.17 -0.54 -22.43
C ASP A 106 19.74 -1.44 -23.53
N TRP A 107 19.51 -1.10 -24.80
CA TRP A 107 20.13 -1.76 -25.95
C TRP A 107 21.61 -1.42 -26.12
N ARG A 108 22.06 -0.29 -25.56
CA ARG A 108 23.47 0.03 -25.45
C ARG A 108 24.04 -0.69 -24.24
N LEU A 109 24.13 -2.02 -24.35
CA LEU A 109 25.14 -2.76 -23.60
C LEU A 109 26.46 -1.99 -23.71
N ALA A 110 26.90 -1.46 -22.58
CA ALA A 110 28.06 -0.59 -22.48
C ALA A 110 29.25 -1.22 -23.23
N GLY A 111 29.62 -0.64 -24.37
CA GLY A 111 30.90 -0.89 -25.03
C GLY A 111 31.21 -2.34 -25.46
N ALA A 112 30.26 -3.28 -25.42
CA ALA A 112 30.48 -4.66 -25.87
C ALA A 112 30.55 -4.67 -27.40
N SER A 113 31.70 -4.25 -27.93
CA SER A 113 32.05 -4.46 -29.33
C SER A 113 31.96 -5.96 -29.60
N TRP A 114 31.30 -6.33 -30.69
CA TRP A 114 31.21 -7.72 -31.17
C TRP A 114 32.59 -8.38 -31.38
N GLN A 115 33.68 -7.61 -31.27
CA GLN A 115 35.06 -8.07 -31.34
C GLN A 115 35.49 -8.91 -30.13
N GLU A 116 34.94 -8.67 -28.92
CA GLU A 116 35.29 -9.46 -27.72
C GLU A 116 34.64 -10.85 -27.72
N LEU A 117 33.57 -11.03 -28.49
CA LEU A 117 32.84 -12.29 -28.63
C LEU A 117 33.31 -13.12 -29.85
N ALA A 118 34.28 -12.62 -30.62
CA ALA A 118 34.84 -13.35 -31.74
C ALA A 118 35.86 -14.37 -31.22
N PRO A 119 35.62 -15.69 -31.36
CA PRO A 119 36.60 -16.69 -30.96
C PRO A 119 37.86 -16.52 -31.79
N SER A 120 39.02 -16.35 -31.13
CA SER A 120 40.31 -16.32 -31.80
C SER A 120 40.65 -17.72 -32.30
N LEU A 121 40.46 -17.96 -33.60
CA LEU A 121 40.94 -19.16 -34.26
C LEU A 121 42.46 -19.04 -34.44
N VAL A 122 43.21 -19.63 -33.51
CA VAL A 122 44.64 -19.90 -33.69
C VAL A 122 44.73 -21.22 -34.46
N TRP A 123 45.00 -21.14 -35.75
CA TRP A 123 45.41 -22.31 -36.52
C TRP A 123 46.82 -22.65 -36.04
N GLY A 124 46.95 -23.73 -35.27
CA GLY A 124 48.26 -24.30 -34.98
C GLY A 124 48.79 -24.87 -36.29
N ASP A 125 49.85 -24.28 -36.82
CA ASP A 125 50.69 -24.94 -37.80
C ASP A 125 51.24 -26.18 -37.10
N GLY A 126 50.58 -27.31 -37.33
CA GLY A 126 51.09 -28.61 -36.95
C GLY A 126 52.36 -28.81 -37.73
N GLU A 127 53.50 -28.41 -37.14
CA GLU A 127 54.78 -29.01 -37.45
C GLU A 127 54.63 -30.49 -37.10
N VAL A 128 54.24 -31.26 -38.11
CA VAL A 128 54.41 -32.70 -38.11
C VAL A 128 55.91 -32.88 -38.14
N GLU A 129 56.52 -33.10 -36.97
CA GLU A 129 57.89 -33.58 -36.86
C GLU A 129 57.99 -34.84 -37.74
N GLU A 130 58.62 -34.70 -38.91
CA GLU A 130 59.13 -35.83 -39.68
C GLU A 130 60.23 -36.46 -38.82
N GLU A 131 59.83 -37.44 -38.01
CA GLU A 131 60.73 -38.27 -37.23
C GLU A 131 61.61 -39.04 -38.22
N GLU A 132 62.88 -38.63 -38.30
CA GLU A 132 63.96 -39.31 -38.99
C GLU A 132 64.05 -40.78 -38.53
N ALA A 133 63.49 -41.69 -39.31
CA ALA A 133 63.80 -43.11 -39.21
C ALA A 133 64.88 -43.47 -40.24
N GLY A 134 66.13 -43.13 -39.92
CA GLY A 134 67.28 -43.84 -40.49
C GLY A 134 67.64 -45.02 -39.60
N GLN A 135 67.53 -46.26 -40.10
CA GLN A 135 68.48 -47.36 -39.80
C GLN A 135 68.13 -48.68 -40.52
N ALA A 136 69.15 -49.18 -41.23
CA ALA A 136 69.45 -50.55 -41.67
C ALA A 136 68.70 -51.13 -42.90
#